data_AF-H7EP21-F1
#
_entry.id   AF-H7EP21-F1
#
_cell.length_a   1.000
_cell.length_b   1.000
_cell.length_c   1.000
_cell.angle_alpha   90.00
_cell.angle_beta   90.00
_cell.angle_gamma   90.00
#
_symmetry.space_group_name_H-M   'P 1'
#
loop_
_entity.id
_entity.type
_entity.pdbx_description
1 polymer ?
#
loop_
_entity_poly.entity_id
_entity_poly.type
_entity_poly.pdbx_seq_one_letter_code
_entity_poly.pdbx_strand_id
1 'polypeptide(L)'
;MNVHNIMEDIVLQHVNTIYDLLKESNSAWLSCDCKNCRLDTTSYVLNRIPPKYVVSGRGLTHSLNALESDMQLKADIDALTNEGIRLISETKRPFHSLPRKDCEMEKTEIPVFNFPTFTGTVLDGTTFEPIAGASVLLKCNGMEVQMVDKTWANPAMTYKSTKGTYSFWIKPFQTNTVGVTQKFTFSLEISADGYTPIIYSFDLSLTSENLVKNELDSTYSVKIKDMVLFHADIQNEME
;
A
#
# COMPACT_ATOMS: atom_id res chain seq x y z
N MET A 1 11.01 -22.44 9.34
CA MET A 1 12.13 -21.59 9.79
C MET A 1 12.23 -20.48 8.77
N ASN A 2 11.89 -19.26 9.15
CA ASN A 2 11.69 -18.15 8.22
C ASN A 2 12.71 -17.05 8.52
N VAL A 3 13.16 -16.36 7.47
CA VAL A 3 13.99 -15.16 7.61
C VAL A 3 13.13 -14.07 8.26
N HIS A 4 13.60 -13.49 9.37
CA HIS A 4 12.87 -12.47 10.14
C HIS A 4 13.73 -11.24 10.38
N ASN A 5 13.20 -10.04 10.16
CA ASN A 5 13.87 -8.79 10.50
C ASN A 5 13.53 -8.41 11.95
N ILE A 6 14.48 -8.59 12.87
CA ILE A 6 14.26 -8.28 14.30
C ILE A 6 13.99 -6.80 14.57
N MET A 7 14.35 -5.91 13.62
CA MET A 7 14.07 -4.48 13.76
C MET A 7 12.57 -4.19 13.71
N GLU A 8 11.75 -5.05 13.08
CA GLU A 8 10.29 -4.89 13.05
C GLU A 8 9.70 -4.87 14.46
N ASP A 9 10.14 -5.80 15.32
CA ASP A 9 9.68 -5.90 16.70
C ASP A 9 10.18 -4.73 17.55
N ILE A 10 11.47 -4.42 17.43
CA ILE A 10 12.14 -3.36 18.22
C ILE A 10 11.53 -1.99 17.89
N VAL A 11 11.40 -1.65 16.61
CA VAL A 11 10.81 -0.39 16.19
C VAL A 11 9.35 -0.32 16.59
N LEU A 12 8.56 -1.39 16.41
CA LEU A 12 7.16 -1.39 16.81
C LEU A 12 7.01 -1.13 18.32
N GLN A 13 7.86 -1.72 19.16
CA GLN A 13 7.87 -1.48 20.60
C GLN A 13 8.20 -0.01 20.94
N HIS A 14 9.25 0.55 20.33
CA HIS A 14 9.67 1.94 20.57
C HIS A 14 8.61 2.94 20.11
N VAL A 15 8.04 2.75 18.92
CA VAL A 15 6.94 3.57 18.40
C VAL A 15 5.76 3.56 19.36
N ASN A 16 5.36 2.38 19.84
CA ASN A 16 4.25 2.29 20.78
C ASN A 16 4.53 3.05 22.08
N THR A 17 5.71 2.85 22.66
CA THR A 17 6.15 3.54 23.88
C THR A 17 6.09 5.06 23.72
N ILE A 18 6.63 5.60 22.61
CA ILE A 18 6.67 7.05 22.40
C ILE A 18 5.25 7.62 22.21
N TYR A 19 4.39 6.94 21.45
CA TYR A 19 2.99 7.36 21.33
C TYR A 19 2.27 7.37 22.69
N ASP A 20 2.50 6.36 23.53
CA ASP A 20 1.88 6.27 24.86
C ASP A 20 2.35 7.40 25.78
N LEU A 21 3.66 7.71 25.79
CA LEU A 21 4.22 8.85 26.53
C LEU A 21 3.66 10.21 26.04
N LEU A 22 3.53 10.39 24.73
CA LEU A 22 2.96 11.62 24.15
C LEU A 22 1.48 11.79 24.48
N LYS A 23 0.74 10.67 24.58
CA LYS A 23 -0.65 10.64 25.03
C LYS A 23 -0.78 10.99 26.50
N GLU A 24 0.04 10.39 27.36
CA GLU A 24 0.06 10.68 28.81
C GLU A 24 0.41 12.14 29.10
N SER A 25 1.33 12.71 28.33
CA SER A 25 1.72 14.13 28.45
C SER A 25 0.72 15.13 27.85
N ASN A 26 -0.40 14.67 27.27
CA ASN A 26 -1.41 15.50 26.58
C ASN A 26 -0.79 16.47 25.57
N SER A 27 0.12 15.98 24.75
CA SER A 27 0.80 16.78 23.73
C SER A 27 -0.20 17.36 22.71
N ALA A 28 -0.38 18.68 22.71
CA ALA A 28 -1.42 19.36 21.90
C ALA A 28 -1.29 19.17 20.38
N TRP A 29 -0.10 18.82 19.89
CA TRP A 29 0.18 18.60 18.48
C TRP A 29 -0.05 17.15 18.04
N LEU A 30 -0.24 16.21 18.96
CA LEU A 30 -0.57 14.83 18.65
C LEU A 30 -2.04 14.75 18.23
N SER A 31 -2.28 14.53 16.94
CA SER A 31 -3.63 14.61 16.38
C SER A 31 -4.38 13.27 16.39
N CYS A 32 -3.67 12.14 16.47
CA CYS A 32 -4.22 10.78 16.51
C CYS A 32 -3.14 9.78 16.98
N ASP A 33 -3.54 8.72 17.70
CA ASP A 33 -2.66 7.62 18.16
C ASP A 33 -3.16 6.23 17.72
N CYS A 34 -4.03 6.16 16.69
CA CYS A 34 -4.64 4.90 16.28
C CYS A 34 -3.61 3.90 15.72
N LYS A 35 -4.02 2.62 15.62
CA LYS A 35 -3.17 1.53 15.09
C LYS A 35 -2.58 1.85 13.70
N ASN A 36 -3.31 2.56 12.84
CA ASN A 36 -2.80 2.94 11.53
C ASN A 36 -1.67 3.97 11.60
N CYS A 37 -1.81 5.01 12.43
CA CYS A 37 -0.76 6.02 12.61
C CYS A 37 0.52 5.40 13.21
N ARG A 38 0.35 4.47 14.17
CA ARG A 38 1.47 3.72 14.75
C ARG A 38 2.18 2.88 13.69
N LEU A 39 1.45 2.12 12.88
CA LEU A 39 2.04 1.31 11.80
C LEU A 39 2.69 2.17 10.71
N ASP A 40 2.08 3.30 10.35
CA ASP A 40 2.68 4.26 9.42
C ASP A 40 4.01 4.81 9.94
N THR A 41 4.06 5.12 11.25
CA THR A 41 5.30 5.57 11.91
C THR A 41 6.32 4.44 11.94
N THR A 42 5.91 3.21 12.26
CA THR A 42 6.78 2.03 12.21
C THR A 42 7.36 1.83 10.81
N SER A 43 6.55 1.92 9.75
CA SER A 43 7.04 1.85 8.36
C SER A 43 7.95 3.01 8.01
N TYR A 44 7.66 4.23 8.49
CA TYR A 44 8.53 5.40 8.31
C TYR A 44 9.94 5.17 8.86
N VAL A 45 10.02 4.64 10.08
CA VAL A 45 11.29 4.37 10.78
C VAL A 45 12.02 3.19 10.16
N LEU A 46 11.35 2.07 9.90
CA LEU A 46 11.95 0.87 9.31
C LEU A 46 12.60 1.14 7.94
N ASN A 47 12.00 2.03 7.14
CA ASN A 47 12.54 2.44 5.85
C ASN A 47 13.79 3.34 5.94
N ARG A 48 14.21 3.74 7.15
CA ARG A 48 15.32 4.67 7.40
C ARG A 48 16.43 4.08 8.28
N ILE A 49 16.27 2.84 8.72
CA ILE A 49 17.28 2.14 9.53
C ILE A 49 17.75 0.87 8.83
N PRO A 50 18.96 0.36 9.15
CA PRO A 50 19.45 -0.88 8.57
C PRO A 50 18.63 -2.07 9.08
N PRO A 51 18.15 -2.98 8.21
CA PRO A 51 17.47 -4.19 8.66
C PRO A 51 18.47 -5.18 9.29
N LYS A 52 18.00 -6.01 10.24
CA LYS A 52 18.80 -7.05 10.91
C LYS A 52 18.06 -8.38 10.83
N TYR A 53 18.48 -9.24 9.91
CA TYR A 53 17.82 -10.50 9.64
C TYR A 53 18.39 -11.68 10.43
N VAL A 54 17.50 -12.54 10.95
CA VAL A 54 17.84 -13.78 11.65
C VAL A 54 17.03 -14.95 11.11
N VAL A 55 17.58 -16.16 11.26
CA VAL A 55 16.93 -17.42 10.82
C VAL A 55 16.84 -18.42 11.97
N SER A 56 17.59 -18.25 13.07
CA SER A 56 17.62 -19.21 14.18
C SER A 56 17.63 -18.52 15.53
N GLY A 57 17.21 -19.25 16.59
CA GLY A 57 17.23 -18.75 17.96
C GLY A 57 18.61 -18.30 18.44
N ARG A 58 19.70 -19.00 18.03
CA ARG A 58 21.07 -18.58 18.35
C ARG A 58 21.42 -17.22 17.70
N GLY A 59 21.03 -17.05 16.44
CA GLY A 59 21.19 -15.77 15.74
C GLY A 59 20.43 -14.64 16.44
N LEU A 60 19.18 -14.91 16.85
CA LEU A 60 18.37 -13.97 17.60
C LEU A 60 19.04 -13.53 18.91
N THR A 61 19.56 -14.47 19.72
CA THR A 61 20.24 -14.13 20.99
C THR A 61 21.45 -13.23 20.78
N HIS A 62 22.30 -13.54 19.80
CA HIS A 62 23.47 -12.71 19.51
C HIS A 62 23.08 -11.31 19.03
N SER A 63 22.09 -11.22 18.14
CA SER A 63 21.63 -9.93 17.61
C SER A 63 20.97 -9.07 18.69
N LEU A 64 20.14 -9.65 19.55
CA LEU A 64 19.51 -8.93 20.66
C LEU A 64 20.54 -8.37 21.65
N ASN A 65 21.54 -9.17 22.04
CA ASN A 65 22.58 -8.69 22.96
C ASN A 65 23.37 -7.51 22.36
N ALA A 66 23.70 -7.58 21.07
CA ALA A 66 24.40 -6.49 20.38
C ALA A 66 23.52 -5.21 20.30
N LEU A 67 22.23 -5.37 20.00
CA LEU A 67 21.25 -4.27 19.95
C LEU A 67 21.01 -3.65 21.33
N GLU A 68 21.00 -4.45 22.39
CA GLU A 68 20.76 -3.95 23.74
C GLU A 68 21.87 -2.99 24.17
N SER A 69 23.12 -3.31 23.81
CA SER A 69 24.29 -2.46 24.03
C SER A 69 24.40 -1.24 23.10
N ASP A 70 23.64 -1.20 22.02
CA ASP A 70 23.71 -0.14 21.01
C ASP A 70 22.79 1.04 21.37
N MET A 71 23.27 1.89 22.27
CA MET A 71 22.54 3.08 22.72
C MET A 71 22.32 4.11 21.60
N GLN A 72 23.25 4.18 20.64
CA GLN A 72 23.17 5.13 19.53
C GLN A 72 22.01 4.77 18.60
N LEU A 73 21.91 3.50 18.21
CA LEU A 73 20.82 3.02 17.38
C LEU A 73 19.46 3.24 18.04
N LYS A 74 19.35 3.03 19.37
CA LYS A 74 18.11 3.32 20.11
C LYS A 74 17.74 4.81 20.05
N ALA A 75 18.70 5.70 20.27
CA ALA A 75 18.48 7.14 20.16
C ALA A 75 18.07 7.56 18.74
N ASP A 76 18.67 6.95 17.72
CA ASP A 76 18.31 7.20 16.31
C ASP A 76 16.88 6.75 16.00
N ILE A 77 16.47 5.57 16.50
CA ILE A 77 15.08 5.07 16.38
C ILE A 77 14.11 6.04 17.05
N ASP A 78 14.42 6.53 18.26
CA ASP A 78 13.54 7.44 18.99
C ASP A 78 13.43 8.81 18.28
N ALA A 79 14.54 9.31 17.72
CA ALA A 79 14.55 10.55 16.93
C ALA A 79 13.69 10.42 15.66
N LEU A 80 13.89 9.35 14.88
CA LEU A 80 13.09 9.04 13.68
C LEU A 80 11.62 8.79 14.02
N THR A 81 11.34 8.18 15.17
CA THR A 81 9.97 7.97 15.64
C THR A 81 9.29 9.31 15.88
N ASN A 82 9.93 10.23 16.61
CA ASN A 82 9.36 11.56 16.86
C ASN A 82 9.12 12.35 15.56
N GLU A 83 10.05 12.26 14.60
CA GLU A 83 9.87 12.85 13.27
C GLU A 83 8.66 12.25 12.53
N GLY A 84 8.56 10.91 12.49
CA GLY A 84 7.47 10.20 11.86
C GLY A 84 6.11 10.56 12.46
N ILE A 85 6.01 10.62 13.79
CA ILE A 85 4.78 11.00 14.50
C ILE A 85 4.33 12.40 14.09
N ARG A 86 5.25 13.37 13.99
CA ARG A 86 4.93 14.73 13.56
C ARG A 86 4.38 14.75 12.13
N LEU A 87 5.09 14.13 11.20
CA LEU A 87 4.70 14.07 9.79
C LEU A 87 3.29 13.46 9.61
N ILE A 88 3.01 12.36 10.30
CA ILE A 88 1.73 11.65 10.22
C ILE A 88 0.62 12.43 10.94
N SER A 89 0.96 13.15 12.01
CA SER A 89 -0.02 14.00 12.72
C SER A 89 -0.46 15.19 11.87
N GLU A 90 0.43 15.72 11.03
CA GLU A 90 0.15 16.80 10.07
C GLU A 90 -0.61 16.29 8.83
N THR A 91 -0.23 15.12 8.31
CA THR A 91 -0.76 14.57 7.06
C THR A 91 -1.76 13.45 7.31
N LYS A 92 -3.02 13.80 7.61
CA LYS A 92 -4.08 12.81 7.86
C LYS A 92 -4.49 12.11 6.54
N ARG A 93 -4.32 10.78 6.48
CA ARG A 93 -4.99 9.91 5.51
C ARG A 93 -6.52 10.08 5.56
N PRO A 94 -7.21 9.91 4.43
CA PRO A 94 -8.68 9.98 4.34
C PRO A 94 -9.42 8.97 5.23
N PHE A 95 -8.81 7.81 5.50
CA PHE A 95 -9.47 6.67 6.16
C PHE A 95 -9.15 6.51 7.66
N HIS A 96 -8.61 7.55 8.32
CA HIS A 96 -8.16 7.49 9.72
C HIS A 96 -9.26 7.27 10.77
N SER A 97 -10.51 7.61 10.47
CA SER A 97 -11.64 7.49 11.41
C SER A 97 -12.22 6.08 11.52
N LEU A 98 -11.81 5.15 10.65
CA LEU A 98 -12.37 3.79 10.61
C LEU A 98 -11.37 2.79 11.22
N PRO A 99 -11.78 1.97 12.20
CA PRO A 99 -10.93 0.93 12.75
C PRO A 99 -10.52 -0.06 11.64
N ARG A 100 -9.26 -0.52 11.68
CA ARG A 100 -8.67 -1.52 10.78
C ARG A 100 -9.20 -2.94 11.02
N LYS A 101 -10.47 -3.09 11.42
CA LYS A 101 -11.11 -4.40 11.65
C LYS A 101 -11.19 -5.26 10.38
N ASP A 102 -10.99 -4.66 9.20
CA ASP A 102 -11.26 -5.32 7.92
C ASP A 102 -10.03 -5.95 7.26
N CYS A 103 -8.86 -6.01 7.94
CA CYS A 103 -7.66 -6.66 7.41
C CYS A 103 -7.55 -8.15 7.76
N GLU A 104 -8.47 -8.70 8.54
CA GLU A 104 -8.56 -10.15 8.73
C GLU A 104 -9.38 -10.72 7.59
N MET A 105 -8.68 -11.12 6.52
CA MET A 105 -9.28 -12.02 5.54
C MET A 105 -9.55 -13.35 6.24
N GLU A 106 -10.84 -13.69 6.38
CA GLU A 106 -11.25 -14.99 6.92
C GLU A 106 -10.50 -16.08 6.15
N LYS A 107 -9.77 -16.93 6.88
CA LYS A 107 -9.20 -18.15 6.32
C LYS A 107 -10.36 -19.01 5.85
N THR A 108 -10.72 -18.84 4.59
CA THR A 108 -11.74 -19.64 3.94
C THR A 108 -11.04 -20.84 3.35
N GLU A 109 -11.52 -22.04 3.67
CA GLU A 109 -11.15 -23.29 2.96
C GLU A 109 -11.72 -23.33 1.53
N ILE A 110 -12.35 -22.22 1.11
CA ILE A 110 -12.93 -22.05 -0.21
C ILE A 110 -11.81 -21.61 -1.16
N PRO A 111 -11.63 -22.29 -2.30
CA PRO A 111 -10.68 -21.88 -3.33
C PRO A 111 -10.91 -20.43 -3.79
N VAL A 112 -9.84 -19.72 -4.13
CA VAL A 112 -9.91 -18.31 -4.56
C VAL A 112 -9.03 -18.01 -5.77
N PHE A 113 -9.40 -16.98 -6.52
CA PHE A 113 -8.53 -16.31 -7.48
C PHE A 113 -7.78 -15.18 -6.77
N ASN A 114 -6.49 -15.38 -6.54
CA ASN A 114 -5.61 -14.35 -6.00
C ASN A 114 -5.20 -13.40 -7.14
N PHE A 115 -5.48 -12.11 -6.97
CA PHE A 115 -5.10 -11.10 -7.96
C PHE A 115 -3.71 -10.54 -7.66
N PRO A 116 -2.89 -10.27 -8.70
CA PRO A 116 -1.64 -9.54 -8.53
C PRO A 116 -1.93 -8.09 -8.15
N THR A 117 -0.90 -7.42 -7.67
CA THR A 117 -0.96 -5.96 -7.54
C THR A 117 -0.88 -5.33 -8.92
N PHE A 118 -1.78 -4.41 -9.22
CA PHE A 118 -1.76 -3.65 -10.47
C PHE A 118 -1.11 -2.30 -10.20
N THR A 119 -0.18 -1.90 -11.06
CA THR A 119 0.47 -0.59 -10.97
C THR A 119 0.52 0.06 -12.33
N GLY A 120 0.41 1.38 -12.39
CA GLY A 120 0.54 2.13 -13.62
C GLY A 120 0.77 3.60 -13.34
N THR A 121 1.11 4.36 -14.39
CA THR A 121 1.39 5.79 -14.29
C THR A 121 0.51 6.55 -15.27
N VAL A 122 0.07 7.74 -14.85
CA VAL A 122 -0.71 8.67 -15.67
C VAL A 122 0.20 9.83 -16.08
N LEU A 123 0.30 10.09 -17.38
CA LEU A 123 1.21 11.06 -17.99
C LEU A 123 0.43 12.03 -18.89
N ASP A 124 0.96 13.23 -19.02
CA ASP A 124 0.53 14.23 -20.00
C ASP A 124 1.03 13.85 -21.41
N GLY A 125 0.17 13.93 -22.41
CA GLY A 125 0.49 13.53 -23.79
C GLY A 125 1.34 14.51 -24.58
N THR A 126 1.51 15.74 -24.09
CA THR A 126 2.35 16.77 -24.70
C THR A 126 3.73 16.80 -24.04
N THR A 127 3.77 16.75 -22.71
CA THR A 127 5.02 16.91 -21.94
C THR A 127 5.62 15.60 -21.45
N PHE A 128 4.85 14.50 -21.44
CA PHE A 128 5.20 13.24 -20.78
C PHE A 128 5.47 13.38 -19.28
N GLU A 129 5.05 14.49 -18.66
CA GLU A 129 5.14 14.68 -17.23
C GLU A 129 4.01 13.95 -16.49
N PRO A 130 4.24 13.46 -15.26
CA PRO A 130 3.18 12.80 -14.50
C PRO A 130 2.04 13.73 -14.10
N ILE A 131 0.80 13.29 -14.34
CA ILE A 131 -0.40 14.04 -13.96
C ILE A 131 -0.74 13.75 -12.50
N ALA A 132 -0.77 14.80 -11.68
CA ALA A 132 -1.32 14.75 -10.33
C ALA A 132 -2.80 15.16 -10.34
N GLY A 133 -3.62 14.51 -9.52
CA GLY A 133 -5.07 14.77 -9.44
C GLY A 133 -5.92 13.95 -10.42
N ALA A 134 -5.34 12.98 -11.12
CA ALA A 134 -6.10 12.05 -11.93
C ALA A 134 -6.83 11.03 -11.04
N SER A 135 -8.08 10.75 -11.36
CA SER A 135 -8.89 9.67 -10.78
C SER A 135 -8.82 8.46 -11.71
N VAL A 136 -8.46 7.31 -11.16
CA VAL A 136 -8.33 6.03 -11.87
C VAL A 136 -9.30 5.05 -11.23
N LEU A 137 -10.34 4.65 -11.95
CA LEU A 137 -11.34 3.69 -11.50
C LEU A 137 -11.10 2.33 -12.17
N LEU A 138 -10.91 1.29 -11.37
CA LEU A 138 -10.76 -0.09 -11.84
C LEU A 138 -12.11 -0.83 -11.74
N LYS A 139 -12.52 -1.45 -12.84
CA LYS A 139 -13.67 -2.35 -12.92
C LYS A 139 -13.24 -3.72 -13.45
N CYS A 140 -13.97 -4.76 -13.07
CA CYS A 140 -13.84 -6.12 -13.58
C CYS A 140 -15.21 -6.58 -14.07
N ASN A 141 -15.28 -7.06 -15.31
CA ASN A 141 -16.52 -7.50 -15.96
C ASN A 141 -17.64 -6.43 -15.86
N GLY A 142 -17.28 -5.15 -15.97
CA GLY A 142 -18.21 -4.01 -15.91
C GLY A 142 -18.61 -3.56 -14.49
N MET A 143 -18.18 -4.25 -13.43
CA MET A 143 -18.49 -3.89 -12.04
C MET A 143 -17.27 -3.33 -11.31
N GLU A 144 -17.49 -2.39 -10.39
CA GLU A 144 -16.42 -1.88 -9.53
C GLU A 144 -15.87 -2.99 -8.64
N VAL A 145 -14.54 -3.10 -8.61
CA VAL A 145 -13.87 -4.11 -7.78
C VAL A 145 -13.63 -3.58 -6.37
N GLN A 146 -13.89 -4.45 -5.40
CA GLN A 146 -13.53 -4.20 -4.00
C GLN A 146 -12.03 -4.47 -3.80
N MET A 147 -11.36 -3.54 -3.14
CA MET A 147 -9.96 -3.72 -2.77
C MET A 147 -9.83 -4.65 -1.56
N VAL A 148 -8.62 -5.19 -1.35
CA VAL A 148 -8.31 -6.10 -0.24
C VAL A 148 -8.62 -5.49 1.12
N ASP A 149 -8.34 -4.19 1.27
CA ASP A 149 -8.66 -3.40 2.45
C ASP A 149 -8.75 -1.91 2.11
N LYS A 150 -9.05 -1.09 3.12
CA LYS A 150 -9.24 0.37 3.01
C LYS A 150 -7.96 1.16 2.71
N THR A 151 -6.79 0.54 2.82
CA THR A 151 -5.51 1.20 2.50
C THR A 151 -5.29 1.29 0.98
N TRP A 152 -6.05 0.51 0.22
CA TRP A 152 -6.12 0.54 -1.24
C TRP A 152 -7.44 1.20 -1.65
N ALA A 153 -7.35 2.31 -2.39
CA ALA A 153 -8.51 3.05 -2.84
C ALA A 153 -8.92 2.65 -4.26
N ASN A 154 -10.23 2.59 -4.50
CA ASN A 154 -10.81 2.50 -5.83
C ASN A 154 -12.07 3.38 -5.86
N PRO A 155 -12.09 4.51 -6.60
CA PRO A 155 -11.03 5.03 -7.48
C PRO A 155 -9.72 5.38 -6.75
N ALA A 156 -8.59 5.17 -7.41
CA ALA A 156 -7.28 5.61 -6.95
C ALA A 156 -6.99 7.03 -7.47
N MET A 157 -6.50 7.90 -6.60
CA MET A 157 -6.09 9.25 -6.95
C MET A 157 -4.58 9.34 -7.14
N THR A 158 -4.12 10.06 -8.15
CA THR A 158 -2.69 10.34 -8.33
C THR A 158 -2.28 11.62 -7.61
N TYR A 159 -1.04 11.66 -7.11
CA TYR A 159 -0.50 12.80 -6.38
C TYR A 159 0.89 13.17 -6.90
N LYS A 160 1.34 14.40 -6.62
CA LYS A 160 2.72 14.82 -6.90
C LYS A 160 3.74 13.92 -6.19
N SER A 161 3.44 13.52 -4.95
CA SER A 161 4.28 12.61 -4.16
C SER A 161 4.38 11.20 -4.78
N THR A 162 3.33 10.72 -5.44
CA THR A 162 3.33 9.42 -6.14
C THR A 162 3.79 9.52 -7.59
N LYS A 163 4.21 10.71 -8.05
CA LYS A 163 4.63 10.98 -9.44
C LYS A 163 3.64 10.40 -10.46
N GLY A 164 2.35 10.70 -10.29
CA GLY A 164 1.30 10.22 -11.21
C GLY A 164 1.03 8.71 -11.16
N THR A 165 1.62 7.98 -10.22
CA THR A 165 1.50 6.51 -10.12
C THR A 165 0.28 6.14 -9.28
N TYR A 166 -0.46 5.14 -9.74
CA TYR A 166 -1.58 4.52 -9.05
C TYR A 166 -1.32 3.02 -8.84
N SER A 167 -2.00 2.44 -7.87
CA SER A 167 -1.90 1.01 -7.59
C SER A 167 -3.20 0.43 -7.04
N PHE A 168 -3.50 -0.81 -7.42
CA PHE A 168 -4.67 -1.56 -6.95
C PHE A 168 -4.26 -2.93 -6.43
N TRP A 169 -4.95 -3.38 -5.39
CA TRP A 169 -4.88 -4.76 -4.92
C TRP A 169 -6.28 -5.26 -4.59
N ILE A 170 -6.78 -6.12 -5.46
CA ILE A 170 -8.19 -6.55 -5.47
C ILE A 170 -8.41 -7.65 -4.44
N LYS A 171 -9.55 -7.60 -3.75
CA LYS A 171 -10.00 -8.69 -2.88
C LYS A 171 -10.18 -9.97 -3.70
N PRO A 172 -9.56 -11.10 -3.33
CA PRO A 172 -9.69 -12.37 -4.03
C PRO A 172 -11.14 -12.80 -4.28
N PHE A 173 -11.39 -13.38 -5.46
CA PHE A 173 -12.72 -13.87 -5.83
C PHE A 173 -12.84 -15.34 -5.45
N GLN A 174 -13.90 -15.69 -4.74
CA GLN A 174 -14.16 -17.08 -4.35
C GLN A 174 -14.60 -17.94 -5.54
N THR A 175 -14.18 -19.20 -5.53
CA THR A 175 -14.57 -20.22 -6.52
C THR A 175 -14.74 -21.58 -5.85
N ASN A 176 -15.52 -22.47 -6.47
CA ASN A 176 -15.85 -23.79 -5.92
C ASN A 176 -14.78 -24.85 -6.22
N THR A 177 -13.88 -24.57 -7.17
CA THR A 177 -12.96 -25.57 -7.74
C THR A 177 -11.54 -25.02 -7.78
N VAL A 178 -10.58 -25.79 -7.26
CA VAL A 178 -9.13 -25.50 -7.34
C VAL A 178 -8.60 -25.85 -8.74
N GLY A 179 -7.59 -25.11 -9.22
CA GLY A 179 -6.92 -25.38 -10.50
C GLY A 179 -7.69 -24.97 -11.75
N VAL A 180 -8.83 -24.28 -11.62
CA VAL A 180 -9.56 -23.75 -12.77
C VAL A 180 -8.91 -22.44 -13.22
N THR A 181 -8.60 -22.35 -14.51
CA THR A 181 -8.15 -21.11 -15.13
C THR A 181 -9.37 -20.34 -15.65
N GLN A 182 -9.52 -19.09 -15.20
CA GLN A 182 -10.57 -18.18 -15.63
C GLN A 182 -9.96 -16.90 -16.19
N LYS A 183 -10.55 -16.39 -17.27
CA LYS A 183 -10.21 -15.11 -17.88
C LYS A 183 -11.07 -14.00 -17.25
N PHE A 184 -10.42 -12.97 -16.75
CA PHE A 184 -11.02 -11.76 -16.19
C PHE A 184 -10.76 -10.58 -17.12
N THR A 185 -11.80 -9.82 -17.45
CA THR A 185 -11.67 -8.61 -18.27
C THR A 185 -11.79 -7.39 -17.37
N PHE A 186 -10.72 -6.60 -17.33
CA PHE A 186 -10.62 -5.38 -16.55
C PHE A 186 -10.78 -4.16 -17.44
N SER A 187 -11.34 -3.09 -16.88
CA SER A 187 -11.37 -1.77 -17.50
C SER A 187 -10.94 -0.69 -16.50
N LEU A 188 -10.06 0.20 -16.96
CA LEU A 188 -9.61 1.38 -16.26
C LEU A 188 -10.30 2.59 -16.87
N GLU A 189 -11.04 3.33 -16.06
CA GLU A 189 -11.62 4.63 -16.43
C GLU A 189 -10.78 5.72 -15.77
N ILE A 190 -10.15 6.56 -16.58
CA ILE A 190 -9.21 7.57 -16.10
C ILE A 190 -9.71 8.94 -16.50
N SER A 191 -9.80 9.83 -15.50
CA SER A 191 -10.25 11.21 -15.69
C SER A 191 -9.38 12.17 -14.88
N ALA A 192 -9.02 13.30 -15.47
CA ALA A 192 -8.32 14.39 -14.80
C ALA A 192 -8.92 15.73 -15.25
N ASP A 193 -8.86 16.75 -14.40
CA ASP A 193 -9.40 18.07 -14.71
C ASP A 193 -8.64 18.72 -15.88
N GLY A 194 -9.37 19.20 -16.90
CA GLY A 194 -8.80 19.75 -18.13
C GLY A 194 -8.28 18.72 -19.15
N TYR A 195 -8.52 17.42 -18.94
CA TYR A 195 -8.11 16.35 -19.87
C TYR A 195 -9.31 15.54 -20.39
N THR A 196 -9.16 14.97 -21.58
CA THR A 196 -10.12 14.02 -22.14
C THR A 196 -10.04 12.68 -21.40
N PRO A 197 -11.16 12.16 -20.86
CA PRO A 197 -11.15 10.89 -20.15
C PRO A 197 -10.87 9.73 -21.10
N ILE A 198 -10.19 8.70 -20.62
CA ILE A 198 -9.86 7.51 -21.40
C ILE A 198 -10.35 6.24 -20.70
N ILE A 199 -10.72 5.25 -21.51
CA ILE A 199 -11.07 3.91 -21.03
C ILE A 199 -10.09 2.91 -21.64
N TYR A 200 -9.38 2.18 -20.79
CA TYR A 200 -8.45 1.13 -21.21
C TYR A 200 -8.91 -0.23 -20.70
N SER A 201 -9.06 -1.20 -21.59
CA SER A 201 -9.45 -2.57 -21.21
C SER A 201 -8.32 -3.55 -21.43
N PHE A 202 -8.17 -4.50 -20.52
CA PHE A 202 -7.19 -5.58 -20.62
C PHE A 202 -7.70 -6.87 -19.99
N ASP A 203 -7.13 -7.98 -20.41
CA ASP A 203 -7.52 -9.30 -19.94
C ASP A 203 -6.41 -9.93 -19.09
N LEU A 204 -6.80 -10.63 -18.03
CA LEU A 204 -5.90 -11.41 -17.20
C LEU A 204 -6.47 -12.81 -16.98
N SER A 205 -5.68 -13.85 -17.26
CA SER A 205 -6.06 -15.23 -16.95
C SER A 205 -5.42 -15.64 -15.63
N LEU A 206 -6.23 -16.09 -14.68
CA LEU A 206 -5.79 -16.53 -13.36
C LEU A 206 -6.22 -17.96 -13.11
N THR A 207 -5.40 -18.70 -12.37
CA THR A 207 -5.73 -20.05 -11.91
C THR A 207 -6.10 -19.97 -10.43
N SER A 208 -7.22 -20.59 -10.07
CA SER A 208 -7.70 -20.64 -8.70
C SER A 208 -6.75 -21.46 -7.81
N GLU A 209 -6.46 -20.93 -6.62
CA GLU A 209 -5.61 -21.54 -5.60
C GLU A 209 -6.45 -21.90 -4.37
N ASN A 210 -5.95 -22.81 -3.53
CA ASN A 210 -6.67 -23.27 -2.33
C ASN A 210 -6.43 -22.39 -1.10
N LEU A 211 -5.58 -21.37 -1.21
CA LEU A 211 -5.20 -20.49 -0.12
C LEU A 211 -5.31 -19.05 -0.56
N VAL A 212 -5.90 -18.24 0.31
CA VAL A 212 -5.93 -16.79 0.17
C VAL A 212 -4.53 -16.23 0.46
N LYS A 213 -3.98 -15.44 -0.46
CA LYS A 213 -2.74 -14.69 -0.21
C LYS A 213 -3.08 -13.43 0.59
N ASN A 214 -2.81 -13.48 1.89
CA ASN A 214 -3.11 -12.40 2.83
C ASN A 214 -1.98 -11.35 2.94
N GLU A 215 -0.80 -11.66 2.41
CA GLU A 215 0.38 -10.80 2.47
C GLU A 215 0.66 -10.22 1.09
N LEU A 216 1.13 -8.97 1.10
CA LEU A 216 1.52 -8.28 -0.12
C LEU A 216 2.79 -8.93 -0.69
N ASP A 217 2.67 -9.57 -1.85
CA ASP A 217 3.80 -10.09 -2.59
C ASP A 217 4.19 -9.08 -3.69
N SER A 218 5.29 -8.37 -3.48
CA SER A 218 5.79 -7.38 -4.44
C SER A 218 6.29 -8.01 -5.75
N THR A 219 6.62 -9.31 -5.73
CA THR A 219 7.02 -10.06 -6.94
C THR A 219 5.81 -10.47 -7.77
N TYR A 220 4.63 -10.56 -7.16
CA TYR A 220 3.38 -10.85 -7.83
C TYR A 220 2.65 -9.55 -8.22
N SER A 221 3.23 -8.85 -9.19
CA SER A 221 2.74 -7.56 -9.69
C SER A 221 2.60 -7.53 -11.21
N VAL A 222 1.63 -6.76 -11.69
CA VAL A 222 1.40 -6.47 -13.11
C VAL A 222 1.54 -4.96 -13.32
N LYS A 223 2.53 -4.57 -14.12
CA LYS A 223 2.65 -3.19 -14.59
C LYS A 223 1.74 -3.01 -15.80
N ILE A 224 0.69 -2.22 -15.63
CA ILE A 224 -0.17 -1.74 -16.71
C ILE A 224 0.62 -0.70 -17.51
N LYS A 225 0.37 -0.65 -18.82
CA LYS A 225 0.96 0.36 -19.71
C LYS A 225 0.72 1.77 -19.16
N ASP A 226 1.68 2.67 -19.36
CA ASP A 226 1.52 4.07 -18.97
C ASP A 226 0.37 4.70 -19.75
N MET A 227 -0.48 5.42 -19.03
CA MET A 227 -1.72 6.00 -19.52
C MET A 227 -1.48 7.46 -19.84
N VAL A 228 -1.66 7.83 -21.11
CA VAL A 228 -1.37 9.16 -21.63
C VAL A 228 -2.68 9.89 -21.86
N LEU A 229 -2.88 11.03 -21.20
CA LEU A 229 -4.04 11.88 -21.41
C LEU A 229 -3.67 13.13 -22.20
N PHE A 230 -4.60 13.57 -23.05
CA PHE A 230 -4.48 14.81 -23.81
C PHE A 230 -5.46 15.85 -23.26
N HIS A 231 -5.09 17.12 -23.35
CA HIS A 231 -5.97 18.22 -22.95
C HIS A 231 -7.24 18.24 -23.80
N ALA A 232 -8.38 18.51 -23.16
CA ALA A 232 -9.67 18.57 -23.84
C ALA A 232 -9.76 19.70 -24.88
N ASP A 233 -8.94 20.74 -24.70
CA ASP A 233 -8.90 21.92 -25.58
C ASP A 233 -8.09 21.68 -26.88
N ILE A 234 -7.33 20.58 -26.95
CA ILE A 234 -6.57 20.21 -28.14
C ILE A 234 -7.52 19.45 -29.07
N GLN A 235 -8.09 20.15 -30.05
CA GLN A 235 -8.77 19.50 -31.17
C GLN A 235 -7.73 18.71 -31.97
N ASN A 236 -7.91 17.38 -32.04
CA ASN A 236 -7.20 16.57 -33.01
C ASN A 236 -7.65 17.01 -34.41
N GLU A 237 -6.75 17.55 -35.23
CA GLU A 237 -7.03 17.90 -36.64
C GLU A 237 -7.40 16.69 -37.53
N MET A 238 -7.50 15.49 -36.96
CA MET A 238 -7.83 14.23 -37.63
C MET A 238 -9.16 13.61 -37.18
N GLU A 239 -10.00 14.32 -36.41
CA GLU A 239 -11.43 13.98 -36.19
C GLU A 239 -12.36 14.73 -37.15
#